data_AF-E4PHK3-F1
#
_entry.id   AF-E4PHK3-F1
#
_cell.length_a   1.000
_cell.length_b   1.000
_cell.length_c   1.000
_cell.angle_alpha   90.00
_cell.angle_beta   90.00
_cell.angle_gamma   90.00
#
_symmetry.space_group_name_H-M   'P 1'
#
loop_
_entity.id
_entity.type
_entity.pdbx_description
1 polymer ?
#
loop_
_entity_poly.entity_id
_entity_poly.type
_entity_poly.pdbx_seq_one_letter_code
_entity_poly.pdbx_strand_id
1 'polypeptide(L)'
;MKVVFLKNLGIDQDTGDIYIGSSDRRPDQPQQVSVFPVKVWGELADAISGPEIDASFISDYVFQELSFDPVSQIRRGYVWRKMDSQPQNWGHPPRQDARLITFQYQGFLGILGGKLPTQVMFTFGSQSNFTIGELVHFEPDAIGQELLTIKMRPQFGFLPRLKKSEIDEDDLRRLETALNNVSMGHRSSPPASVIDRCRDALTVVLSIALNIRDKDLGELIKKYDASFNNNQRTVVTNLAHTVSRLHARAKPAESGYPPVSDRQAELAVGAVAEVLISLRWAEWAPS
;
A
#
# COMPACT_ATOMS: atom_id res chain seq x y z
N MET A 1 -30.56 -2.57 32.83
CA MET A 1 -29.49 -2.11 31.91
C MET A 1 -28.44 -3.23 31.88
N LYS A 2 -28.41 -4.07 30.84
CA LYS A 2 -27.41 -5.15 30.74
C LYS A 2 -26.06 -4.51 30.45
N VAL A 3 -25.07 -4.72 31.32
CA VAL A 3 -23.67 -4.37 31.05
C VAL A 3 -23.22 -5.23 29.87
N VAL A 4 -23.12 -4.64 28.69
CA VAL A 4 -22.43 -5.26 27.56
C VAL A 4 -20.95 -5.15 27.90
N PHE A 5 -20.36 -6.26 28.34
CA PHE A 5 -18.93 -6.33 28.62
C PHE A 5 -18.20 -6.29 27.28
N LEU A 6 -17.63 -5.12 26.96
CA LEU A 6 -16.75 -4.97 25.81
C LEU A 6 -15.52 -5.84 26.02
N LYS A 7 -15.22 -6.70 25.05
CA LYS A 7 -13.97 -7.45 25.02
C LYS A 7 -12.83 -6.47 24.71
N ASN A 8 -11.65 -6.78 25.20
CA ASN A 8 -10.38 -6.15 24.87
C ASN A 8 -9.50 -7.16 24.10
N LEU A 9 -8.52 -6.64 23.39
CA LEU A 9 -7.48 -7.41 22.72
C LEU A 9 -6.16 -7.17 23.45
N GLY A 10 -5.48 -8.21 23.89
CA GLY A 10 -4.17 -8.13 24.54
C GLY A 10 -3.10 -8.81 23.69
N ILE A 11 -1.91 -8.22 23.60
CA ILE A 11 -0.75 -8.82 22.93
C ILE A 11 0.35 -9.00 23.99
N ASP A 12 0.79 -10.24 24.24
CA ASP A 12 1.90 -10.54 25.15
C ASP A 12 3.20 -10.06 24.50
N GLN A 13 3.95 -9.19 25.19
CA GLN A 13 5.18 -8.59 24.66
C GLN A 13 6.33 -9.58 24.55
N ASP A 14 6.33 -10.64 25.36
CA ASP A 14 7.43 -11.61 25.37
C ASP A 14 7.20 -12.72 24.33
N THR A 15 5.95 -13.15 24.15
CA THR A 15 5.63 -14.29 23.26
C THR A 15 5.03 -13.86 21.93
N GLY A 16 4.46 -12.66 21.85
CA GLY A 16 3.68 -12.19 20.71
C GLY A 16 2.28 -12.80 20.62
N ASP A 17 1.87 -13.60 21.61
CA ASP A 17 0.56 -14.24 21.64
C ASP A 17 -0.56 -13.22 21.78
N ILE A 18 -1.65 -13.43 21.06
CA ILE A 18 -2.81 -12.54 21.05
C ILE A 18 -3.92 -13.16 21.89
N TYR A 19 -4.54 -12.37 22.75
CA TYR A 19 -5.65 -12.77 23.60
C TYR A 19 -6.85 -11.85 23.39
N ILE A 20 -8.06 -12.39 23.43
CA ILE A 20 -9.30 -11.62 23.39
C ILE A 20 -10.08 -11.91 24.66
N GLY A 21 -10.36 -10.87 25.45
CA GLY A 21 -10.98 -11.03 26.77
C GLY A 21 -10.90 -9.76 27.61
N SER A 22 -10.71 -9.92 28.90
CA SER A 22 -10.42 -8.81 29.81
C SER A 22 -9.43 -9.29 30.88
N SER A 23 -8.73 -8.36 31.53
CA SER A 23 -7.86 -8.62 32.68
C SER A 23 -8.56 -9.46 33.75
N ASP A 24 -9.85 -9.22 33.95
CA ASP A 24 -10.63 -9.78 35.06
C ASP A 24 -11.12 -11.20 34.78
N ARG A 25 -11.19 -11.61 33.50
CA ARG A 25 -11.76 -12.90 33.10
C ARG A 25 -10.75 -13.92 32.63
N ARG A 26 -9.46 -13.58 32.69
CA ARG A 26 -8.31 -14.45 32.39
C ARG A 26 -8.49 -15.30 31.13
N PRO A 27 -8.05 -14.85 29.94
CA PRO A 27 -8.25 -15.63 28.73
C PRO A 27 -7.54 -16.98 28.83
N ASP A 28 -8.27 -18.07 28.54
CA ASP A 28 -7.77 -19.43 28.72
C ASP A 28 -6.71 -19.81 27.68
N GLN A 29 -6.82 -19.27 26.46
CA GLN A 29 -5.97 -19.64 25.33
C GLN A 29 -5.72 -18.47 24.36
N PRO A 30 -4.53 -18.43 23.74
CA PRO A 30 -4.23 -17.46 22.70
C PRO A 30 -5.12 -17.69 21.47
N GLN A 31 -5.42 -16.62 20.75
CA GLN A 31 -6.24 -16.59 19.56
C GLN A 31 -5.33 -16.59 18.33
N GLN A 32 -5.62 -17.49 17.39
CA GLN A 32 -4.97 -17.49 16.07
C GLN A 32 -5.64 -16.48 15.15
N VAL A 33 -5.39 -15.20 15.40
CA VAL A 33 -5.92 -14.09 14.61
C VAL A 33 -4.78 -13.21 14.13
N SER A 34 -4.88 -12.71 12.91
CA SER A 34 -3.92 -11.75 12.38
C SER A 34 -4.26 -10.36 12.90
N VAL A 35 -3.28 -9.69 13.51
CA VAL A 35 -3.44 -8.32 14.00
C VAL A 35 -2.38 -7.44 13.35
N PHE A 36 -2.84 -6.38 12.68
CA PHE A 36 -1.99 -5.47 11.93
C PHE A 36 -2.02 -4.07 12.55
N PRO A 37 -0.88 -3.41 12.75
CA PRO A 37 -0.85 -1.98 13.03
C PRO A 37 -1.54 -1.21 11.92
N VAL A 38 -2.41 -0.27 12.30
CA VAL A 38 -3.18 0.52 11.36
C VAL A 38 -3.17 1.99 11.77
N LYS A 39 -3.26 2.87 10.77
CA LYS A 39 -3.58 4.29 10.96
C LYS A 39 -4.77 4.64 10.09
N VAL A 40 -5.70 5.40 10.66
CA VAL A 40 -6.97 5.78 10.04
C VAL A 40 -6.89 7.24 9.60
N TRP A 41 -7.35 7.51 8.39
CA TRP A 41 -7.29 8.80 7.73
C TRP A 41 -8.66 9.23 7.24
N GLY A 42 -8.96 10.52 7.38
CA GLY A 42 -10.23 11.09 6.95
C GLY A 42 -10.31 11.43 5.46
N GLU A 43 -9.17 11.43 4.75
CA GLU A 43 -9.10 11.67 3.30
C GLU A 43 -7.90 10.92 2.69
N LEU A 44 -7.97 10.61 1.39
CA LEU A 44 -6.88 9.94 0.67
C LEU A 44 -5.61 10.78 0.57
N ALA A 45 -5.74 12.10 0.38
CA ALA A 45 -4.60 12.99 0.23
C ALA A 45 -3.69 13.01 1.46
N ASP A 46 -4.25 12.68 2.64
CA ASP A 46 -3.54 12.66 3.91
C ASP A 46 -2.86 11.31 4.19
N ALA A 47 -3.24 10.24 3.50
CA ALA A 47 -2.74 8.88 3.71
C ALA A 47 -1.33 8.66 3.14
N ILE A 48 -0.38 9.47 3.61
CA ILE A 48 0.98 9.57 3.07
C ILE A 48 2.02 8.73 3.84
N SER A 49 1.65 8.19 5.02
CA SER A 49 2.53 7.39 5.88
C SER A 49 1.82 6.16 6.43
N GLY A 50 2.57 5.11 6.72
CA GLY A 50 2.06 4.01 7.56
C GLY A 50 1.98 4.37 9.04
N PRO A 51 1.48 3.45 9.88
CA PRO A 51 1.49 3.61 11.32
C PRO A 51 2.92 3.50 11.89
N GLU A 52 3.12 4.10 13.05
CA GLU A 52 4.40 4.06 13.75
C GLU A 52 4.56 2.72 14.47
N ILE A 53 5.68 2.05 14.23
CA ILE A 53 6.05 0.82 14.91
C ILE A 53 7.52 0.95 15.31
N ASP A 54 7.81 0.77 16.60
CA ASP A 54 9.17 0.55 17.09
C ASP A 54 9.22 -0.67 18.02
N ALA A 55 10.41 -1.03 18.52
CA ALA A 55 10.62 -2.21 19.37
C ALA A 55 9.81 -2.20 20.68
N SER A 56 9.29 -1.04 21.09
CA SER A 56 8.51 -0.81 22.31
C SER A 56 7.08 -0.29 22.05
N PHE A 57 6.82 0.22 20.85
CA PHE A 57 5.62 0.92 20.47
C PHE A 57 4.86 0.18 19.37
N ILE A 58 3.76 -0.45 19.77
CA ILE A 58 2.68 -0.79 18.84
C ILE A 58 1.85 0.48 18.62
N SER A 59 1.50 0.75 17.35
CA SER A 59 0.56 1.79 16.89
C SER A 59 -0.62 2.01 17.84
N ASP A 60 -1.13 3.23 17.90
CA ASP A 60 -2.32 3.59 18.69
C ASP A 60 -3.56 2.80 18.28
N TYR A 61 -3.59 2.32 17.04
CA TYR A 61 -4.66 1.48 16.52
C TYR A 61 -4.11 0.20 15.90
N VAL A 62 -4.84 -0.88 16.10
CA VAL A 62 -4.61 -2.16 15.42
C VAL A 62 -5.88 -2.67 14.78
N PHE A 63 -5.73 -3.37 13.66
CA PHE A 63 -6.79 -4.05 12.94
C PHE A 63 -6.67 -5.55 13.16
N GLN A 64 -7.67 -6.15 13.80
CA GLN A 64 -7.82 -7.60 13.90
C GLN A 64 -8.56 -8.10 12.66
N GLU A 65 -7.86 -8.84 11.82
CA GLU A 65 -8.43 -9.44 10.61
C GLU A 65 -9.16 -10.74 10.94
N LEU A 66 -10.39 -10.85 10.43
CA LEU A 66 -11.19 -12.07 10.47
C LEU A 66 -11.11 -12.84 9.14
N SER A 67 -11.04 -12.12 8.02
CA SER A 67 -10.87 -12.73 6.70
C SER A 67 -10.24 -11.76 5.70
N PHE A 68 -9.55 -12.35 4.73
CA PHE A 68 -9.00 -11.67 3.57
C PHE A 68 -9.37 -12.45 2.30
N ASP A 69 -10.04 -11.77 1.36
CA ASP A 69 -10.24 -12.27 0.01
C ASP A 69 -9.17 -11.68 -0.91
N PRO A 70 -8.19 -12.49 -1.36
CA PRO A 70 -7.10 -12.01 -2.20
C PRO A 70 -7.54 -11.66 -3.62
N VAL A 71 -8.68 -12.18 -4.12
CA VAL A 71 -9.16 -11.88 -5.48
C VAL A 71 -9.82 -10.51 -5.51
N SER A 72 -10.73 -10.25 -4.56
CA SER A 72 -11.40 -8.95 -4.47
C SER A 72 -10.59 -7.91 -3.70
N GLN A 73 -9.48 -8.32 -3.06
CA GLN A 73 -8.63 -7.49 -2.21
C GLN A 73 -9.41 -6.91 -1.02
N ILE A 74 -10.35 -7.68 -0.45
CA ILE A 74 -11.19 -7.23 0.66
C ILE A 74 -10.69 -7.84 1.97
N ARG A 75 -10.44 -6.98 2.96
CA ARG A 75 -10.21 -7.36 4.37
C ARG A 75 -11.47 -7.11 5.19
N ARG A 76 -11.83 -8.02 6.07
CA ARG A 76 -12.90 -7.84 7.07
C ARG A 76 -12.37 -8.00 8.47
N GLY A 77 -12.74 -7.12 9.38
CA GLY A 77 -12.20 -7.13 10.74
C GLY A 77 -12.61 -5.98 11.63
N TYR A 78 -12.01 -5.93 12.82
CA TYR A 78 -12.28 -4.94 13.86
C TYR A 78 -11.09 -4.03 14.08
N VAL A 79 -11.34 -2.75 14.36
CA VAL A 79 -10.31 -1.81 14.80
C VAL A 79 -10.35 -1.66 16.31
N TRP A 80 -9.18 -1.73 16.93
CA TRP A 80 -8.99 -1.59 18.35
C TRP A 80 -8.09 -0.41 18.66
N ARG A 81 -8.41 0.36 19.71
CA ARG A 81 -7.59 1.47 20.20
C ARG A 81 -6.76 1.03 21.40
N LYS A 82 -5.48 1.36 21.40
CA LYS A 82 -4.58 1.15 22.54
C LYS A 82 -5.13 1.89 23.77
N MET A 83 -5.23 1.20 24.90
CA MET A 83 -5.63 1.85 26.16
C MET A 83 -4.54 2.83 26.62
N ASP A 84 -4.92 3.89 27.34
CA ASP A 84 -3.97 4.91 27.78
C ASP A 84 -3.01 4.40 28.88
N SER A 85 -3.48 3.46 29.71
CA SER A 85 -2.66 2.80 30.74
C SER A 85 -2.06 1.51 30.17
N GLN A 86 -0.73 1.45 30.06
CA GLN A 86 0.01 0.31 29.48
C GLN A 86 1.30 0.01 30.23
N PRO A 87 1.78 -1.25 30.19
CA PRO A 87 1.02 -2.46 29.84
C PRO A 87 -0.01 -2.79 30.95
N GLN A 88 -0.99 -3.65 30.65
CA GLN A 88 -1.94 -4.16 31.65
C GLN A 88 -1.56 -5.56 32.11
N ASN A 89 -1.82 -5.87 33.38
CA ASN A 89 -1.65 -7.23 33.89
C ASN A 89 -2.85 -8.10 33.50
N TRP A 90 -2.59 -9.16 32.76
CA TRP A 90 -3.56 -10.16 32.37
C TRP A 90 -3.07 -11.52 32.88
N GLY A 91 -3.90 -12.22 33.63
CA GLY A 91 -3.62 -13.62 33.94
C GLY A 91 -4.05 -14.51 32.80
N HIS A 92 -3.16 -15.34 32.26
CA HIS A 92 -3.52 -16.37 31.27
C HIS A 92 -2.61 -17.60 31.45
N PRO A 93 -3.05 -18.84 31.22
CA PRO A 93 -2.14 -19.98 31.30
C PRO A 93 -0.94 -19.82 30.33
N PRO A 94 0.30 -20.16 30.74
CA PRO A 94 0.75 -20.56 32.08
C PRO A 94 1.16 -19.39 33.00
N ARG A 95 1.04 -18.13 32.55
CA ARG A 95 1.49 -16.90 33.22
C ARG A 95 0.36 -16.19 34.00
N GLN A 96 0.42 -16.22 35.32
CA GLN A 96 -0.64 -15.58 36.13
C GLN A 96 -0.61 -14.05 36.14
N ASP A 97 0.54 -13.45 35.82
CA ASP A 97 0.76 -11.99 35.82
C ASP A 97 1.50 -11.54 34.56
N ALA A 98 0.97 -11.87 33.37
CA ALA A 98 1.56 -11.42 32.12
C ALA A 98 1.25 -9.95 31.85
N ARG A 99 2.21 -9.23 31.25
CA ARG A 99 2.05 -7.83 30.86
C ARG A 99 1.71 -7.75 29.39
N LEU A 100 0.47 -7.40 29.09
CA LEU A 100 -0.05 -7.34 27.73
C LEU A 100 -0.25 -5.89 27.32
N ILE A 101 0.14 -5.56 26.08
CA ILE A 101 -0.31 -4.32 25.44
C ILE A 101 -1.79 -4.51 25.13
N THR A 102 -2.63 -3.70 25.75
CA THR A 102 -4.07 -3.88 25.72
C THR A 102 -4.76 -2.86 24.84
N PHE A 103 -5.65 -3.33 23.98
CA PHE A 103 -6.47 -2.53 23.11
C PHE A 103 -7.93 -2.74 23.50
N GLN A 104 -8.69 -1.65 23.50
CA GLN A 104 -10.12 -1.64 23.76
C GLN A 104 -10.88 -1.31 22.49
N TYR A 105 -12.12 -1.79 22.42
CA TYR A 105 -13.02 -1.35 21.37
C TYR A 105 -13.33 0.14 21.54
N GLN A 106 -13.20 0.89 20.46
CA GLN A 106 -13.71 2.25 20.35
C GLN A 106 -14.61 2.29 19.12
N GLY A 107 -15.83 2.80 19.28
CA GLY A 107 -16.72 3.01 18.13
C GLY A 107 -16.01 3.80 17.05
N PHE A 108 -16.16 3.35 15.81
CA PHE A 108 -15.50 3.81 14.62
C PHE A 108 -15.74 5.29 14.34
N LEU A 109 -16.96 5.78 14.58
CA LEU A 109 -17.23 7.22 14.56
C LEU A 109 -16.41 7.99 15.60
N GLY A 110 -16.17 7.41 16.77
CA GLY A 110 -15.31 7.98 17.80
C GLY A 110 -13.84 8.04 17.39
N ILE A 111 -13.37 7.07 16.60
CA ILE A 111 -12.02 7.09 16.00
C ILE A 111 -11.88 8.29 15.04
N LEU A 112 -12.93 8.61 14.30
CA LEU A 112 -12.95 9.70 13.31
C LEU A 112 -13.33 11.08 13.89
N GLY A 113 -13.39 11.22 15.22
CA GLY A 113 -13.73 12.50 15.85
C GLY A 113 -15.22 12.88 15.75
N GLY A 114 -16.11 11.90 15.57
CA GLY A 114 -17.57 12.06 15.66
C GLY A 114 -18.27 12.45 14.36
N LYS A 115 -17.55 12.59 13.25
CA LYS A 115 -18.12 12.80 11.92
C LYS A 115 -17.55 11.78 10.96
N LEU A 116 -18.42 11.19 10.13
CA LEU A 116 -17.97 10.32 9.05
C LEU A 116 -17.56 11.21 7.87
N PRO A 117 -16.28 11.22 7.47
CA PRO A 117 -15.85 11.92 6.28
C PRO A 117 -16.39 11.21 5.02
N THR A 118 -16.31 11.87 3.87
CA THR A 118 -16.81 11.33 2.60
C THR A 118 -16.09 10.06 2.18
N GLN A 119 -14.83 9.90 2.59
CA GLN A 119 -13.99 8.74 2.35
C GLN A 119 -13.17 8.45 3.59
N VAL A 120 -13.03 7.18 3.98
CA VAL A 120 -12.14 6.80 5.09
C VAL A 120 -11.07 5.87 4.55
N MET A 121 -9.82 6.22 4.82
CA MET A 121 -8.65 5.49 4.35
C MET A 121 -7.90 4.87 5.52
N PHE A 122 -7.28 3.73 5.26
CA PHE A 122 -6.47 2.98 6.21
C PHE A 122 -5.08 2.76 5.61
N THR A 123 -4.06 2.90 6.44
CA THR A 123 -2.71 2.46 6.11
C THR A 123 -2.30 1.35 7.07
N PHE A 124 -1.89 0.20 6.53
CA PHE A 124 -1.44 -0.97 7.31
C PHE A 124 0.03 -1.23 7.09
N GLY A 125 0.75 -1.68 8.11
CA GLY A 125 2.19 -1.99 8.01
C GLY A 125 3.01 -1.04 8.87
N SER A 126 4.11 -0.48 8.36
CA SER A 126 4.95 0.49 9.09
C SER A 126 5.07 1.80 8.30
N GLN A 127 5.63 2.84 8.93
CA GLN A 127 5.86 4.15 8.27
C GLN A 127 6.47 4.04 6.86
N SER A 128 7.46 3.16 6.67
CA SER A 128 8.19 3.00 5.40
C SER A 128 7.65 1.88 4.50
N ASN A 129 6.85 0.96 5.04
CA ASN A 129 6.28 -0.15 4.29
C ASN A 129 4.81 -0.34 4.64
N PHE A 130 3.94 0.34 3.89
CA PHE A 130 2.51 0.28 4.14
C PHE A 130 1.66 0.03 2.89
N THR A 131 0.52 -0.61 3.12
CA THR A 131 -0.57 -0.79 2.14
C THR A 131 -1.69 0.19 2.46
N ILE A 132 -2.40 0.64 1.43
CA ILE A 132 -3.55 1.55 1.58
C ILE A 132 -4.82 0.74 1.36
N GLY A 133 -5.81 0.91 2.21
CA GLY A 133 -7.16 0.37 2.06
C GLY A 133 -8.21 1.46 2.23
N GLU A 134 -9.34 1.31 1.56
CA GLU A 134 -10.49 2.21 1.66
C GLU A 134 -11.63 1.50 2.37
N LEU A 135 -12.30 2.21 3.29
CA LEU A 135 -13.53 1.72 3.88
C LEU A 135 -14.61 1.60 2.80
N VAL A 136 -15.12 0.39 2.59
CA VAL A 136 -16.28 0.18 1.72
C VAL A 136 -17.56 0.24 2.54
N HIS A 137 -17.54 -0.41 3.70
CA HIS A 137 -18.73 -0.59 4.52
C HIS A 137 -18.32 -0.91 5.96
N PHE A 138 -19.20 -0.60 6.91
CA PHE A 138 -19.11 -1.10 8.28
C PHE A 138 -20.52 -1.42 8.79
N GLU A 139 -20.62 -2.48 9.58
CA GLU A 139 -21.88 -2.93 10.18
C GLU A 139 -21.65 -3.33 11.65
N PRO A 140 -22.55 -3.01 12.58
CA PRO A 140 -22.44 -3.50 13.95
C PRO A 140 -22.73 -5.00 14.01
N ASP A 141 -21.92 -5.73 14.78
CA ASP A 141 -22.18 -7.14 15.10
C ASP A 141 -23.25 -7.28 16.20
N ALA A 142 -23.48 -8.52 16.67
CA ALA A 142 -24.49 -8.83 17.67
C ALA A 142 -24.29 -8.13 19.03
N ILE A 143 -23.07 -7.64 19.33
CA ILE A 143 -22.74 -6.91 20.57
C ILE A 143 -22.50 -5.41 20.31
N GLY A 144 -22.71 -4.93 19.08
CA GLY A 144 -22.54 -3.54 18.68
C GLY A 144 -21.10 -3.16 18.36
N GLN A 145 -20.19 -4.12 18.18
CA GLN A 145 -18.85 -3.87 17.65
C GLN A 145 -18.92 -3.75 16.14
N GLU A 146 -18.42 -2.66 15.58
CA GLU A 146 -18.48 -2.41 14.14
C GLU A 146 -17.47 -3.29 13.40
N LEU A 147 -17.97 -4.21 12.58
CA LEU A 147 -17.22 -5.01 11.63
C LEU A 147 -16.98 -4.19 10.36
N LEU A 148 -15.72 -3.93 10.07
CA LEU A 148 -15.32 -3.14 8.92
C LEU A 148 -15.06 -4.04 7.72
N THR A 149 -15.46 -3.56 6.54
CA THR A 149 -15.09 -4.12 5.24
C THR A 149 -14.24 -3.10 4.51
N ILE A 150 -12.95 -3.44 4.35
CA ILE A 150 -11.93 -2.56 3.79
C ILE A 150 -11.49 -3.15 2.46
N LYS A 151 -11.63 -2.39 1.39
CA LYS A 151 -11.05 -2.75 0.10
C LYS A 151 -9.63 -2.24 0.07
N MET A 152 -8.68 -3.17 0.11
CA MET A 152 -7.30 -2.84 -0.14
C MET A 152 -7.21 -2.25 -1.53
N ARG A 153 -6.61 -1.06 -1.62
CA ARG A 153 -6.18 -0.56 -2.90
C ARG A 153 -5.04 -1.48 -3.30
N PRO A 154 -5.15 -2.15 -4.45
CA PRO A 154 -4.05 -2.97 -4.88
C PRO A 154 -2.79 -2.09 -4.88
N GLN A 155 -1.72 -2.59 -4.27
CA GLN A 155 -0.42 -1.99 -4.49
C GLN A 155 -0.05 -2.36 -5.93
N PHE A 156 -0.52 -1.57 -6.88
CA PHE A 156 -0.48 -1.95 -8.28
C PHE A 156 0.94 -1.90 -8.84
N GLY A 157 1.22 -2.84 -9.76
CA GLY A 157 2.46 -2.87 -10.53
C GLY A 157 3.67 -3.19 -9.67
N PHE A 158 3.91 -4.47 -9.42
CA PHE A 158 5.27 -4.88 -9.08
C PHE A 158 6.14 -4.48 -10.28
N LEU A 159 7.19 -3.70 -10.03
CA LEU A 159 8.27 -3.67 -10.99
C LEU A 159 8.91 -5.06 -10.99
N PRO A 160 9.15 -5.66 -12.16
CA PRO A 160 9.73 -6.99 -12.26
C PRO A 160 11.14 -7.00 -11.68
N ARG A 161 11.64 -8.18 -11.31
CA ARG A 161 13.00 -8.31 -10.77
C ARG A 161 14.00 -8.04 -11.89
N LEU A 162 14.86 -7.04 -11.69
CA LEU A 162 15.92 -6.73 -12.65
C LEU A 162 16.95 -7.86 -12.74
N LYS A 163 17.31 -8.22 -13.97
CA LYS A 163 18.43 -9.10 -14.30
C LYS A 163 19.71 -8.27 -14.33
N LYS A 164 20.35 -8.12 -13.18
CA LYS A 164 21.52 -7.25 -12.99
C LYS A 164 22.69 -7.57 -13.92
N SER A 165 22.78 -8.79 -14.46
CA SER A 165 23.81 -9.21 -15.42
C SER A 165 23.64 -8.63 -16.82
N GLU A 166 22.44 -8.16 -17.17
CA GLU A 166 22.10 -7.70 -18.53
C GLU A 166 22.35 -6.20 -18.73
N ILE A 167 22.72 -5.48 -17.67
CA ILE A 167 22.85 -4.03 -17.65
C ILE A 167 24.21 -3.66 -17.05
N ASP A 168 24.92 -2.75 -17.69
CA ASP A 168 26.16 -2.18 -17.16
C ASP A 168 25.96 -1.55 -15.77
N GLU A 169 26.99 -1.54 -14.92
CA GLU A 169 26.88 -1.10 -13.52
C GLU A 169 26.40 0.36 -13.39
N ASP A 170 26.87 1.27 -14.24
CA ASP A 170 26.49 2.68 -14.19
C ASP A 170 25.03 2.89 -14.63
N ASP A 171 24.62 2.18 -15.67
CA ASP A 171 23.24 2.23 -16.18
C ASP A 171 22.27 1.49 -15.24
N LEU A 172 22.71 0.45 -14.54
CA LEU A 172 21.94 -0.23 -13.51
C LEU A 172 21.65 0.72 -12.35
N ARG A 173 22.64 1.47 -11.86
CA ARG A 173 22.43 2.47 -10.79
C ARG A 173 21.42 3.55 -11.19
N ARG A 174 21.49 4.05 -12.43
CA ARG A 174 20.53 5.02 -12.97
C ARG A 174 19.12 4.42 -13.06
N LEU A 175 19.02 3.18 -13.54
CA LEU A 175 17.74 2.48 -13.65
C LEU A 175 17.12 2.22 -12.27
N GLU A 176 17.88 1.67 -11.31
CA GLU A 176 17.40 1.43 -9.95
C GLU A 176 16.91 2.73 -9.29
N THR A 177 17.61 3.85 -9.49
CA THR A 177 17.17 5.17 -9.00
C THR A 177 15.83 5.57 -9.59
N ALA A 178 15.65 5.44 -10.90
CA ALA A 178 14.40 5.79 -11.58
C ALA A 178 13.23 4.88 -11.15
N LEU A 179 13.48 3.59 -11.01
CA LEU A 179 12.50 2.61 -10.55
C LEU A 179 12.12 2.80 -9.07
N ASN A 180 13.07 3.17 -8.22
CA ASN A 180 12.81 3.55 -6.84
C ASN A 180 11.92 4.80 -6.77
N ASN A 181 12.16 5.80 -7.63
CA ASN A 181 11.30 6.98 -7.71
C ASN A 181 9.86 6.60 -8.10
N VAL A 182 9.67 5.73 -9.10
CA VAL A 182 8.34 5.19 -9.44
C VAL A 182 7.71 4.48 -8.24
N SER A 183 8.46 3.60 -7.57
CA SER A 183 8.00 2.83 -6.41
C SER A 183 7.57 3.73 -5.25
N MET A 184 8.34 4.77 -4.95
CA MET A 184 8.01 5.74 -3.89
C MET A 184 6.82 6.62 -4.28
N GLY A 185 6.82 7.14 -5.51
CA GLY A 185 5.72 7.98 -6.01
C GLY A 185 4.40 7.23 -6.02
N HIS A 186 4.42 5.97 -6.43
CA HIS A 186 3.25 5.10 -6.49
C HIS A 186 2.58 4.86 -5.12
N ARG A 187 3.35 4.88 -4.02
CA ARG A 187 2.82 4.63 -2.67
C ARG A 187 2.10 5.82 -2.05
N SER A 188 2.47 7.05 -2.42
CA SER A 188 2.11 8.24 -1.64
C SER A 188 1.76 9.48 -2.47
N SER A 189 1.74 9.38 -3.81
CA SER A 189 1.53 10.55 -4.69
C SER A 189 0.22 10.49 -5.49
N PRO A 190 -0.35 11.65 -5.86
CA PRO A 190 -1.49 11.72 -6.78
C PRO A 190 -1.18 11.09 -8.15
N PRO A 191 -2.20 10.62 -8.91
CA PRO A 191 -2.03 9.92 -10.19
C PRO A 191 -1.14 10.64 -11.20
N ALA A 192 -1.32 11.96 -11.35
CA ALA A 192 -0.51 12.79 -12.22
C ALA A 192 0.99 12.67 -11.91
N SER A 193 1.32 12.64 -10.62
CA SER A 193 2.69 12.58 -10.12
C SER A 193 3.30 11.18 -10.29
N VAL A 194 2.49 10.12 -10.21
CA VAL A 194 2.94 8.75 -10.53
C VAL A 194 3.24 8.62 -12.01
N ILE A 195 2.34 9.09 -12.88
CA ILE A 195 2.49 9.07 -14.34
C ILE A 195 3.75 9.82 -14.79
N ASP A 196 4.05 10.96 -14.16
CA ASP A 196 5.26 11.74 -14.41
C ASP A 196 6.54 10.95 -14.12
N ARG A 197 6.61 10.29 -12.95
CA ARG A 197 7.74 9.43 -12.61
C ARG A 197 7.87 8.21 -13.52
N CYS A 198 6.77 7.63 -13.97
CA CYS A 198 6.79 6.56 -14.98
C CYS A 198 7.35 7.05 -16.31
N ARG A 199 7.00 8.27 -16.72
CA ARG A 199 7.54 8.92 -17.93
C ARG A 199 9.05 9.12 -17.81
N ASP A 200 9.54 9.55 -16.65
CA ASP A 200 10.98 9.72 -16.40
C ASP A 200 11.71 8.38 -16.38
N ALA A 201 11.13 7.34 -15.76
CA ALA A 201 11.69 5.99 -15.79
C ALA A 201 11.82 5.44 -17.20
N LEU A 202 10.79 5.60 -18.05
CA LEU A 202 10.86 5.20 -19.45
C LEU A 202 11.88 6.01 -20.25
N THR A 203 12.09 7.28 -19.90
CA THR A 203 13.15 8.10 -20.50
C THR A 203 14.51 7.49 -20.21
N VAL A 204 14.78 7.11 -18.96
CA VAL A 204 16.02 6.44 -18.56
C VAL A 204 16.17 5.09 -19.29
N VAL A 205 15.13 4.27 -19.30
CA VAL A 205 15.14 2.93 -19.95
C VAL A 205 15.48 3.04 -21.44
N LEU A 206 14.80 3.90 -22.20
CA LEU A 206 15.07 4.06 -23.63
C LEU A 206 16.42 4.73 -23.90
N SER A 207 16.85 5.65 -23.03
CA SER A 207 18.19 6.23 -23.11
C SER A 207 19.29 5.17 -23.00
N ILE A 208 19.14 4.22 -22.06
CA ILE A 208 20.08 3.10 -21.89
C ILE A 208 20.01 2.19 -23.12
N ALA A 209 18.81 1.80 -23.57
CA ALA A 209 18.63 0.86 -24.68
C ALA A 209 19.18 1.39 -26.01
N LEU A 210 19.14 2.71 -26.22
CA LEU A 210 19.68 3.37 -27.40
C LEU A 210 21.14 3.83 -27.23
N ASN A 211 21.69 3.79 -26.02
CA ASN A 211 22.95 4.44 -25.65
C ASN A 211 22.96 5.95 -26.01
N ILE A 212 21.88 6.66 -25.69
CA ILE A 212 21.68 8.10 -25.97
C ILE A 212 21.29 8.83 -24.69
N ARG A 213 21.98 9.94 -24.39
CA ARG A 213 21.70 10.82 -23.24
C ARG A 213 20.99 12.11 -23.68
N ASP A 214 20.41 12.81 -22.69
CA ASP A 214 19.89 14.17 -22.81
C ASP A 214 18.79 14.36 -23.87
N LYS A 215 17.85 13.41 -23.90
CA LYS A 215 16.72 13.40 -24.82
C LYS A 215 15.43 13.18 -24.06
N ASP A 216 14.35 13.83 -24.50
CA ASP A 216 13.03 13.57 -23.96
C ASP A 216 12.47 12.22 -24.44
N LEU A 217 11.49 11.69 -23.71
CA LEU A 217 10.85 10.43 -24.04
C LEU A 217 10.30 10.38 -25.48
N GLY A 218 9.72 11.46 -25.98
CA GLY A 218 9.14 11.51 -27.33
C GLY A 218 10.19 11.38 -28.42
N GLU A 219 11.35 12.01 -28.26
CA GLU A 219 12.50 11.84 -29.15
C GLU A 219 13.08 10.42 -29.08
N LEU A 220 13.21 9.86 -27.89
CA LEU A 220 13.73 8.50 -27.68
C LEU A 220 12.84 7.44 -28.34
N ILE A 221 11.51 7.57 -28.23
CA ILE A 221 10.56 6.65 -28.86
C ILE A 221 10.78 6.60 -30.38
N LYS A 222 10.86 7.77 -31.03
CA LYS A 222 11.08 7.86 -32.50
C LYS A 222 12.39 7.19 -32.91
N LYS A 223 13.46 7.41 -32.13
CA LYS A 223 14.77 6.79 -32.40
C LYS A 223 14.76 5.28 -32.19
N TYR A 224 14.01 4.80 -31.20
CA TYR A 224 13.85 3.37 -30.95
C TYR A 224 13.15 2.66 -32.10
N ASP A 225 12.02 3.20 -32.57
CA ASP A 225 11.30 2.64 -33.73
C ASP A 225 12.18 2.59 -34.99
N ALA A 226 12.98 3.64 -35.22
CA ALA A 226 13.89 3.70 -36.35
C ALA A 226 15.04 2.68 -36.27
N SER A 227 15.62 2.50 -35.07
CA SER A 227 16.85 1.71 -34.89
C SER A 227 16.59 0.21 -34.77
N PHE A 228 15.50 -0.20 -34.12
CA PHE A 228 15.28 -1.61 -33.77
C PHE A 228 14.27 -2.32 -34.65
N ASN A 229 13.40 -1.60 -35.39
CA ASN A 229 12.27 -2.22 -36.08
C ASN A 229 11.93 -1.65 -37.46
N ASN A 230 12.83 -0.92 -38.11
CA ASN A 230 12.59 -0.33 -39.43
C ASN A 230 11.25 0.46 -39.48
N ASN A 231 10.97 1.22 -38.40
CA ASN A 231 9.71 1.96 -38.16
C ASN A 231 8.45 1.11 -37.91
N GLN A 232 8.57 -0.19 -37.60
CA GLN A 232 7.45 -0.98 -37.09
C GLN A 232 7.25 -0.75 -35.59
N ARG A 233 5.99 -0.52 -35.18
CA ARG A 233 5.64 -0.25 -33.79
C ARG A 233 5.81 -1.51 -32.94
N THR A 234 6.50 -1.37 -31.81
CA THR A 234 6.68 -2.46 -30.84
C THR A 234 5.81 -2.28 -29.62
N VAL A 235 5.72 -3.34 -28.80
CA VAL A 235 5.16 -3.25 -27.44
C VAL A 235 5.89 -2.15 -26.66
N VAL A 236 7.23 -2.09 -26.73
CA VAL A 236 8.05 -1.07 -26.05
C VAL A 236 7.62 0.35 -26.43
N THR A 237 7.54 0.65 -27.73
CA THR A 237 7.25 2.02 -28.20
C THR A 237 5.79 2.41 -28.03
N ASN A 238 4.85 1.47 -28.18
CA ASN A 238 3.42 1.72 -27.91
C ASN A 238 3.16 2.02 -26.43
N LEU A 239 3.80 1.28 -25.52
CA LEU A 239 3.67 1.51 -24.08
C LEU A 239 4.30 2.84 -23.66
N ALA A 240 5.48 3.16 -24.20
CA ALA A 240 6.12 4.46 -23.95
C ALA A 240 5.29 5.64 -24.50
N HIS A 241 4.70 5.49 -25.69
CA HIS A 241 3.75 6.47 -26.22
C HIS A 241 2.52 6.64 -25.31
N THR A 242 2.00 5.54 -24.77
CA THR A 242 0.82 5.57 -23.89
C THR A 242 1.11 6.40 -22.63
N VAL A 243 2.24 6.15 -21.97
CA VAL A 243 2.66 6.93 -20.78
C VAL A 243 2.91 8.39 -21.12
N SER A 244 3.57 8.68 -22.25
CA SER A 244 3.79 10.06 -22.73
C SER A 244 2.47 10.83 -22.94
N ARG A 245 1.46 10.17 -23.51
CA ARG A 245 0.12 10.77 -23.71
C ARG A 245 -0.61 10.99 -22.39
N LEU A 246 -0.49 10.07 -21.43
CA LEU A 246 -1.08 10.22 -20.10
C LEU A 246 -0.42 11.38 -19.33
N HIS A 247 0.90 11.53 -19.40
CA HIS A 247 1.63 12.65 -18.79
C HIS A 247 1.17 13.99 -19.37
N ALA A 248 1.02 14.10 -20.69
CA ALA A 248 0.50 15.32 -21.32
C ALA A 248 -0.93 15.65 -20.83
N ARG A 249 -1.79 14.64 -20.69
CA ARG A 249 -3.16 14.82 -20.18
C ARG A 249 -3.22 15.25 -18.70
N ALA A 250 -2.22 14.92 -17.91
CA ALA A 250 -2.15 15.27 -16.50
C ALA A 250 -1.91 16.78 -16.27
N LYS A 251 -1.54 17.54 -17.31
CA LYS A 251 -1.41 19.00 -17.26
C LYS A 251 -2.79 19.66 -17.42
N PRO A 252 -3.34 20.31 -16.38
CA PRO A 252 -4.74 20.78 -16.34
C PRO A 252 -5.15 21.76 -17.45
N ALA A 253 -4.19 22.44 -18.07
CA ALA A 253 -4.44 23.52 -19.02
C ALA A 253 -4.72 23.08 -20.47
N GLU A 254 -4.44 21.81 -20.83
CA GLU A 254 -4.31 21.43 -22.27
C GLU A 254 -5.24 20.32 -22.75
N SER A 255 -5.93 19.58 -21.87
CA SER A 255 -6.45 18.27 -22.29
C SER A 255 -7.91 18.27 -22.76
N GLY A 256 -8.79 19.13 -22.22
CA GLY A 256 -10.24 19.01 -22.48
C GLY A 256 -10.85 17.65 -22.06
N TYR A 257 -10.07 16.83 -21.34
CA TYR A 257 -10.44 15.50 -20.86
C TYR A 257 -10.60 15.50 -19.34
N PRO A 258 -11.30 14.50 -18.76
CA PRO A 258 -11.33 14.33 -17.31
C PRO A 258 -9.91 14.20 -16.71
N PRO A 259 -9.72 14.60 -15.43
CA PRO A 259 -8.48 14.39 -14.71
C PRO A 259 -8.01 12.92 -14.77
N VAL A 260 -6.70 12.73 -14.73
CA VAL A 260 -6.11 11.39 -14.72
C VAL A 260 -6.51 10.64 -13.44
N SER A 261 -6.97 9.40 -13.60
CA SER A 261 -7.41 8.55 -12.49
C SER A 261 -6.31 7.61 -12.00
N ASP A 262 -6.51 7.03 -10.81
CA ASP A 262 -5.65 5.98 -10.24
C ASP A 262 -5.41 4.85 -11.27
N ARG A 263 -6.46 4.39 -11.97
CA ARG A 263 -6.34 3.35 -13.01
C ARG A 263 -5.38 3.69 -14.15
N GLN A 264 -5.27 4.98 -14.49
CA GLN A 264 -4.34 5.42 -15.52
C GLN A 264 -2.90 5.49 -15.00
N ALA A 265 -2.71 5.79 -13.72
CA ALA A 265 -1.41 5.66 -13.07
C ALA A 265 -0.97 4.18 -13.00
N GLU A 266 -1.89 3.28 -12.67
CA GLU A 266 -1.64 1.83 -12.66
C GLU A 266 -1.19 1.31 -14.03
N LEU A 267 -1.90 1.72 -15.09
CA LEU A 267 -1.52 1.41 -16.46
C LEU A 267 -0.11 1.92 -16.79
N ALA A 268 0.27 3.10 -16.28
CA ALA A 268 1.61 3.65 -16.51
C ALA A 268 2.70 2.85 -15.80
N VAL A 269 2.47 2.39 -14.56
CA VAL A 269 3.41 1.50 -13.84
C VAL A 269 3.52 0.15 -14.56
N GLY A 270 2.39 -0.43 -14.97
CA GLY A 270 2.37 -1.66 -15.76
C GLY A 270 3.11 -1.53 -17.09
N ALA A 271 3.02 -0.37 -17.74
CA ALA A 271 3.76 -0.07 -18.96
C ALA A 271 5.29 -0.05 -18.72
N VAL A 272 5.76 0.53 -17.60
CA VAL A 272 7.19 0.48 -17.23
C VAL A 272 7.65 -0.97 -17.05
N ALA A 273 6.88 -1.76 -16.29
CA ALA A 273 7.19 -3.16 -16.06
C ALA A 273 7.28 -3.96 -17.36
N GLU A 274 6.27 -3.84 -18.22
CA GLU A 274 6.21 -4.60 -19.47
C GLU A 274 7.29 -4.18 -20.48
N VAL A 275 7.72 -2.91 -20.47
CA VAL A 275 8.88 -2.46 -21.24
C VAL A 275 10.16 -3.16 -20.76
N LEU A 276 10.40 -3.27 -19.44
CA LEU A 276 11.56 -3.97 -18.90
C LEU A 276 11.56 -5.46 -19.26
N ILE A 277 10.38 -6.10 -19.24
CA ILE A 277 10.20 -7.50 -19.68
C ILE A 277 10.48 -7.64 -21.18
N SER A 278 9.93 -6.74 -22.00
CA SER A 278 10.11 -6.76 -23.46
C SER A 278 11.57 -6.58 -23.88
N LEU A 279 12.35 -5.81 -23.10
CA LEU A 279 13.80 -5.65 -23.27
C LEU A 279 14.61 -6.81 -22.70
N ARG A 280 13.97 -7.79 -22.07
CA ARG A 280 14.59 -8.92 -21.35
C ARG A 280 15.48 -8.50 -20.17
N TRP A 281 15.30 -7.29 -19.67
CA TRP A 281 16.07 -6.74 -18.54
C TRP A 281 15.48 -7.13 -17.18
N ALA A 282 14.30 -7.71 -17.18
CA ALA A 282 13.64 -8.15 -15.97
C ALA A 282 12.85 -9.44 -16.18
N GLU A 283 12.39 -10.02 -15.08
CA GLU A 283 11.49 -11.16 -15.06
C GLU A 283 10.46 -11.01 -13.95
N TRP A 284 9.27 -11.55 -14.20
CA TRP A 284 8.30 -11.79 -13.14
C TRP A 284 8.83 -12.91 -12.24
N ALA A 285 8.71 -12.75 -10.93
CA ALA A 285 9.00 -13.85 -10.02
C ALA A 285 8.12 -15.05 -10.43
N PRO A 286 8.66 -16.29 -10.44
CA PRO A 286 7.85 -17.46 -10.72
C PRO A 286 6.69 -17.50 -9.72
N SER A 287 5.47 -17.59 -10.25
CA SER A 287 4.23 -17.77 -9.49
C SER A 287 4.24 -19.10 -8.75
#